data_AF-A0A8T5FD16-F1
#
_entry.id   AF-A0A8T5FD16-F1
#
_cell.length_a   1.000
_cell.length_b   1.000
_cell.length_c   1.000
_cell.angle_alpha   90.00
_cell.angle_beta   90.00
_cell.angle_gamma   90.00
#
_symmetry.space_group_name_H-M   'P 1'
#
loop_
_entity.id
_entity.type
_entity.pdbx_description
1 polymer ?
#
loop_
_entity_poly.entity_id
_entity_poly.type
_entity_poly.pdbx_seq_one_letter_code
_entity_poly.pdbx_strand_id
1 'polypeptide(L)'
;MEQWSRDKIMKGLMELVTEIEYLKEADDIDGKSGGIQTTSEDACIFKGLPPFNHDLEYGELPLSYSGYPYPNLEGMKVKEMYIYGIHQEIYSWLEERGWYPEWYDRVTLFFWKHTENSDEEIIDNLENYQIYLDTHEIDGIEGEILEKLKEKFEEKND
;
A
#
# COMPACT_ATOMS: atom_id res chain seq x y z
N MET A 1 16.96 14.77 -5.50
CA MET A 1 16.04 13.75 -6.03
C MET A 1 15.21 14.40 -7.12
N GLU A 2 15.04 13.79 -8.30
CA GLU A 2 14.21 14.40 -9.35
C GLU A 2 12.73 14.17 -9.01
N GLN A 3 12.03 15.24 -8.63
CA GLN A 3 10.63 15.15 -8.25
C GLN A 3 9.73 15.03 -9.48
N TRP A 4 8.99 13.93 -9.58
CA TRP A 4 8.05 13.71 -10.69
C TRP A 4 6.76 14.53 -10.53
N SER A 5 6.09 14.83 -11.66
CA SER A 5 4.76 15.45 -11.66
C SER A 5 3.66 14.43 -11.34
N ARG A 6 2.46 14.91 -10.97
CA ARG A 6 1.28 14.05 -10.73
C ARG A 6 1.02 13.09 -11.89
N ASP A 7 0.94 13.61 -13.10
CA ASP A 7 0.72 12.81 -14.31
C ASP A 7 1.76 11.70 -14.50
N LYS A 8 3.03 11.99 -14.22
CA LYS A 8 4.11 11.00 -14.34
C LYS A 8 3.97 9.91 -13.27
N ILE A 9 3.62 10.28 -12.04
CA ILE A 9 3.38 9.31 -10.96
C ILE A 9 2.15 8.46 -11.25
N MET A 10 1.03 9.06 -11.61
CA MET A 10 -0.21 8.33 -11.91
C MET A 10 0.02 7.32 -13.04
N LYS A 11 0.62 7.77 -14.15
CA LYS A 11 0.95 6.89 -15.27
C LYS A 11 1.94 5.79 -14.85
N GLY A 12 3.00 6.16 -14.13
CA GLY A 12 4.02 5.20 -13.69
C GLY A 12 3.50 4.17 -12.70
N LEU A 13 2.59 4.54 -11.79
CA LEU A 13 1.93 3.63 -10.87
C LEU A 13 0.99 2.66 -11.58
N MET A 14 0.19 3.15 -12.54
CA MET A 14 -0.67 2.28 -13.37
C MET A 14 0.15 1.32 -14.25
N GLU A 15 1.35 1.72 -14.68
CA GLU A 15 2.28 0.82 -15.39
C GLU A 15 2.96 -0.20 -14.46
N LEU A 16 3.28 0.21 -13.23
CA LEU A 16 3.92 -0.65 -12.21
C LEU A 16 2.93 -1.68 -11.64
N VAL A 17 1.74 -1.22 -11.30
CA VAL A 17 0.65 -1.99 -10.70
C VAL A 17 -0.54 -1.92 -11.64
N THR A 18 -0.55 -2.81 -12.62
CA THR A 18 -1.53 -2.78 -13.73
C THR A 18 -2.97 -3.02 -13.31
N GLU A 19 -3.20 -3.51 -12.09
CA GLU A 19 -4.53 -3.71 -11.51
C GLU A 19 -5.08 -2.45 -10.81
N ILE A 20 -4.32 -1.34 -10.74
CA ILE A 20 -4.85 -0.05 -10.26
C ILE A 20 -5.78 0.54 -11.34
N GLU A 21 -7.07 0.61 -11.03
CA GLU A 21 -8.07 1.16 -11.93
C GLU A 21 -8.40 2.64 -11.64
N TYR A 22 -8.08 3.11 -10.43
CA TYR A 22 -8.43 4.45 -9.98
C TYR A 22 -7.25 5.20 -9.34
N LEU A 23 -6.91 6.35 -9.94
CA LEU A 23 -6.07 7.39 -9.35
C LEU A 23 -6.69 8.73 -9.69
N LYS A 24 -6.74 9.66 -8.74
CA LYS A 24 -7.30 10.98 -8.95
C LYS A 24 -6.42 12.06 -8.34
N GLU A 25 -6.34 13.21 -8.97
CA GLU A 25 -5.68 14.37 -8.35
C GLU A 25 -6.41 14.80 -7.08
N ALA A 26 -5.66 15.04 -6.01
CA ALA A 26 -6.13 15.54 -4.74
C ALA A 26 -5.57 16.94 -4.50
N ASP A 27 -6.47 17.89 -4.30
CA ASP A 27 -6.15 19.28 -3.96
C ASP A 27 -7.02 19.70 -2.78
N ASP A 28 -6.43 20.45 -1.85
CA ASP A 28 -7.09 21.03 -0.66
C ASP A 28 -7.60 19.97 0.34
N ILE A 29 -6.72 19.04 0.72
CA ILE A 29 -6.96 18.05 1.78
C ILE A 29 -6.14 18.45 3.00
N ASP A 30 -6.80 18.87 4.08
CA ASP A 30 -6.16 19.31 5.34
C ASP A 30 -5.03 20.35 5.15
N GLY A 31 -5.20 21.25 4.18
CA GLY A 31 -4.19 22.27 3.85
C GLY A 31 -3.05 21.79 2.96
N LYS A 32 -3.03 20.51 2.57
CA LYS A 32 -2.12 19.94 1.57
C LYS A 32 -2.72 20.03 0.16
N SER A 33 -1.86 20.23 -0.84
CA SER A 33 -2.26 20.35 -2.25
C SER A 33 -1.25 19.66 -3.17
N GLY A 34 -1.68 19.31 -4.38
CA GLY A 34 -0.79 18.67 -5.36
C GLY A 34 -0.58 17.17 -5.12
N GLY A 35 -1.50 16.50 -4.41
CA GLY A 35 -1.45 15.07 -4.14
C GLY A 35 -2.19 14.22 -5.16
N ILE A 36 -2.13 12.91 -4.94
CA ILE A 36 -2.87 11.91 -5.69
C ILE A 36 -3.62 11.06 -4.67
N GLN A 37 -4.93 10.94 -4.85
CA GLN A 37 -5.76 10.00 -4.11
C GLN A 37 -5.79 8.65 -4.82
N THR A 38 -5.63 7.59 -4.04
CA THR A 38 -6.01 6.23 -4.44
C THR A 38 -7.21 5.79 -3.62
N THR A 39 -7.96 4.82 -4.15
CA THR A 39 -8.97 4.08 -3.39
C THR A 39 -8.38 2.73 -3.06
N SER A 40 -8.39 2.32 -1.79
CA SER A 40 -8.03 0.95 -1.41
C SER A 40 -9.23 -0.01 -1.48
N GLU A 41 -10.42 0.50 -1.85
CA GLU A 41 -11.65 -0.30 -1.95
C GLU A 41 -11.65 -1.30 -3.11
N ASP A 42 -10.77 -1.14 -4.10
CA ASP A 42 -10.65 -2.10 -5.21
C ASP A 42 -9.63 -3.19 -4.87
N ALA A 43 -10.00 -4.44 -5.17
CA ALA A 43 -9.21 -5.65 -4.94
C ALA A 43 -8.00 -5.74 -5.89
N CYS A 44 -7.11 -4.75 -5.82
CA CYS A 44 -5.87 -4.70 -6.58
C CYS A 44 -4.88 -5.71 -5.99
N ILE A 45 -4.24 -6.52 -6.84
CA ILE A 45 -3.20 -7.45 -6.46
C ILE A 45 -1.89 -7.07 -7.15
N PHE A 46 -0.85 -6.91 -6.36
CA PHE A 46 0.53 -6.69 -6.78
C PHE A 46 1.41 -7.85 -6.31
N LYS A 47 1.92 -8.64 -7.26
CA LYS A 47 2.80 -9.79 -6.98
C LYS A 47 2.22 -10.79 -5.96
N GLY A 48 0.91 -11.01 -6.01
CA GLY A 48 0.20 -11.95 -5.12
C GLY A 48 -0.26 -11.35 -3.80
N LEU A 49 0.09 -10.09 -3.53
CA LEU A 49 -0.28 -9.36 -2.32
C LEU A 49 -1.06 -8.08 -2.69
N PRO A 50 -2.01 -7.61 -1.87
CA PRO A 50 -2.52 -6.25 -1.98
C PRO A 50 -1.38 -5.21 -2.00
N PRO A 51 -1.38 -4.23 -2.90
CA PRO A 51 -0.35 -3.19 -2.92
C PRO A 51 -0.46 -2.24 -1.73
N PHE A 52 -1.68 -2.06 -1.21
CA PHE A 52 -2.03 -1.17 -0.13
C PHE A 52 -2.87 -1.94 0.89
N ASN A 53 -2.43 -1.95 2.14
CA ASN A 53 -3.05 -2.67 3.24
C ASN A 53 -2.80 -1.89 4.53
N HIS A 54 -3.75 -1.03 4.90
CA HIS A 54 -3.66 -0.17 6.09
C HIS A 54 -3.52 -0.97 7.39
N ASP A 55 -4.21 -2.10 7.53
CA ASP A 55 -4.29 -2.81 8.81
C ASP A 55 -3.28 -3.98 8.91
N LEU A 56 -2.66 -4.40 7.80
CA LEU A 56 -1.68 -5.51 7.73
C LEU A 56 -2.10 -6.77 8.51
N GLU A 57 -3.40 -7.07 8.57
CA GLU A 57 -3.97 -8.06 9.49
C GLU A 57 -3.32 -9.45 9.40
N TYR A 58 -3.08 -9.95 8.19
CA TYR A 58 -2.45 -11.24 7.93
C TYR A 58 -0.92 -11.14 7.82
N GLY A 59 -0.35 -10.02 8.25
CA GLY A 59 1.06 -9.69 8.18
C GLY A 59 1.96 -10.68 8.91
N GLU A 60 1.45 -11.38 9.93
CA GLU A 60 2.19 -12.42 10.68
C GLU A 60 2.27 -13.77 9.95
N LEU A 61 1.46 -13.98 8.92
CA LEU A 61 1.50 -15.21 8.13
C LEU A 61 2.83 -15.31 7.38
N PRO A 62 3.40 -16.53 7.24
CA PRO A 62 4.56 -16.73 6.37
C PRO A 62 4.22 -16.36 4.93
N LEU A 63 5.16 -15.70 4.26
CA LEU A 63 5.03 -15.22 2.89
C LEU A 63 4.79 -16.36 1.90
N SER A 64 5.26 -17.57 2.21
CA SER A 64 4.98 -18.79 1.43
C SER A 64 3.49 -19.08 1.24
N TYR A 65 2.61 -18.57 2.10
CA TYR A 65 1.16 -18.73 1.97
C TYR A 65 0.50 -17.66 1.07
N SER A 66 1.23 -16.62 0.66
CA SER A 66 0.67 -15.50 -0.12
C SER A 66 0.76 -15.68 -1.64
N GLY A 67 1.45 -16.72 -2.13
CA GLY A 67 1.70 -16.87 -3.56
C GLY A 67 2.71 -15.86 -4.13
N TYR A 68 3.50 -15.21 -3.26
CA TYR A 68 4.56 -14.30 -3.67
C TYR A 68 5.58 -15.01 -4.57
N PRO A 69 5.98 -14.42 -5.72
CA PRO A 69 6.70 -15.15 -6.76
C PRO A 69 8.18 -15.42 -6.44
N TYR A 70 8.68 -15.02 -5.27
CA TYR A 70 10.10 -15.08 -4.93
C TYR A 70 10.38 -16.14 -3.85
N PRO A 71 10.80 -17.36 -4.24
CA PRO A 71 10.97 -18.49 -3.32
C PRO A 71 12.11 -18.30 -2.32
N ASN A 72 13.05 -17.39 -2.57
CA ASN A 72 14.13 -17.06 -1.63
C ASN A 72 13.65 -16.24 -0.41
N LEU A 73 12.38 -15.81 -0.39
CA LEU A 73 11.76 -15.05 0.69
C LEU A 73 10.77 -15.90 1.50
N GLU A 74 10.71 -17.22 1.29
CA GLU A 74 9.75 -18.13 1.95
C GLU A 74 9.79 -18.13 3.48
N GLY A 75 10.92 -17.76 4.09
CA GLY A 75 11.07 -17.66 5.55
C GLY A 75 10.55 -16.35 6.15
N MET A 76 10.15 -15.40 5.31
CA MET A 76 9.65 -14.10 5.75
C MET A 76 8.16 -14.13 6.08
N LYS A 77 7.71 -13.13 6.82
CA LYS A 77 6.30 -12.84 7.08
C LYS A 77 5.78 -11.82 6.07
N VAL A 78 4.49 -11.86 5.79
CA VAL A 78 3.84 -10.92 4.85
C VAL A 78 4.12 -9.46 5.23
N LYS A 79 4.07 -9.09 6.51
CA LYS A 79 4.30 -7.71 6.96
C LYS A 79 5.67 -7.16 6.59
N GLU A 80 6.68 -8.02 6.42
CA GLU A 80 8.04 -7.62 6.03
C GLU A 80 8.10 -7.14 4.57
N MET A 81 7.01 -7.32 3.83
CA MET A 81 6.84 -6.80 2.47
C MET A 81 6.23 -5.41 2.41
N TYR A 82 5.89 -4.80 3.55
CA TYR A 82 5.19 -3.53 3.61
C TYR A 82 5.92 -2.49 4.46
N ILE A 83 5.79 -1.24 4.05
CA ILE A 83 6.25 -0.05 4.74
C ILE A 83 5.01 0.86 4.84
N TYR A 84 4.52 1.14 6.06
CA TYR A 84 3.28 1.89 6.32
C TYR A 84 2.06 1.34 5.57
N GLY A 85 1.91 0.02 5.54
CA GLY A 85 0.82 -0.60 4.80
C GLY A 85 0.95 -0.48 3.28
N ILE A 86 2.08 -0.02 2.74
CA ILE A 86 2.35 0.05 1.30
C ILE A 86 3.40 -1.00 0.95
N HIS A 87 3.18 -1.78 -0.10
CA HIS A 87 4.17 -2.76 -0.54
C HIS A 87 5.52 -2.08 -0.80
N GLN A 88 6.60 -2.62 -0.23
CA GLN A 88 7.92 -1.96 -0.14
C GLN A 88 8.47 -1.48 -1.48
N GLU A 89 8.26 -2.23 -2.57
CA GLU A 89 8.69 -1.84 -3.91
C GLU A 89 7.96 -0.60 -4.43
N ILE A 90 6.66 -0.48 -4.13
CA ILE A 90 5.87 0.71 -4.50
C ILE A 90 6.34 1.88 -3.64
N TYR A 91 6.54 1.65 -2.33
CA TYR A 91 7.05 2.67 -1.41
C TYR A 91 8.40 3.22 -1.90
N SER A 92 9.39 2.36 -2.14
CA SER A 92 10.70 2.78 -2.66
C SER A 92 10.59 3.45 -4.02
N TRP A 93 9.73 2.96 -4.92
CA TRP A 93 9.50 3.58 -6.23
C TRP A 93 8.96 5.01 -6.10
N LEU A 94 8.03 5.26 -5.18
CA LEU A 94 7.50 6.59 -4.87
C LEU A 94 8.59 7.49 -4.30
N GLU A 95 9.31 7.02 -3.28
CA GLU A 95 10.36 7.80 -2.63
C GLU A 95 11.43 8.23 -3.62
N GLU A 96 11.95 7.33 -4.46
CA GLU A 96 12.94 7.65 -5.50
C GLU A 96 12.53 8.80 -6.43
N ARG A 97 11.22 9.05 -6.56
CA ARG A 97 10.62 10.06 -7.44
C ARG A 97 10.16 11.29 -6.67
N GLY A 98 10.50 11.40 -5.39
CA GLY A 98 10.18 12.54 -4.54
C GLY A 98 8.73 12.55 -4.04
N TRP A 99 8.14 11.38 -3.81
CA TRP A 99 6.79 11.20 -3.30
C TRP A 99 6.74 10.26 -2.10
N TYR A 100 5.78 10.47 -1.21
CA TYR A 100 5.53 9.59 -0.07
C TYR A 100 4.03 9.28 0.08
N PRO A 101 3.70 8.10 0.62
CA PRO A 101 2.33 7.73 0.96
C PRO A 101 1.90 8.24 2.33
N GLU A 102 0.62 8.57 2.46
CA GLU A 102 -0.02 8.97 3.71
C GLU A 102 -1.47 8.47 3.73
N TRP A 103 -1.81 7.67 4.72
CA TRP A 103 -3.19 7.23 4.94
C TRP A 103 -3.98 8.34 5.63
N TYR A 104 -5.15 8.66 5.07
CA TYR A 104 -6.11 9.55 5.70
C TYR A 104 -7.06 8.79 6.63
N ASP A 105 -7.46 7.60 6.19
CA ASP A 105 -8.22 6.62 6.96
C ASP A 105 -7.89 5.21 6.44
N ARG A 106 -8.61 4.19 6.91
CA ARG A 106 -8.37 2.78 6.54
C ARG A 106 -8.59 2.50 5.04
N VAL A 107 -9.35 3.35 4.33
CA VAL A 107 -9.77 3.14 2.94
C VAL A 107 -9.20 4.18 1.95
N THR A 108 -8.69 5.28 2.47
CA THR A 108 -8.23 6.44 1.70
C THR A 108 -6.74 6.65 1.87
N LEU A 109 -6.01 6.47 0.77
CA LEU A 109 -4.56 6.68 0.72
C LEU A 109 -4.25 7.84 -0.23
N PHE A 110 -3.39 8.73 0.23
CA PHE A 110 -2.83 9.79 -0.58
C PHE A 110 -1.35 9.56 -0.86
N PHE A 111 -0.91 10.00 -2.04
CA PHE A 111 0.49 10.20 -2.36
C PHE A 111 0.78 11.69 -2.44
N TRP A 112 1.74 12.15 -1.66
CA TRP A 112 2.14 13.55 -1.59
C TRP A 112 3.57 13.72 -2.08
N LYS A 113 3.88 14.94 -2.52
CA LYS A 113 5.24 15.34 -2.85
C LYS A 113 6.04 15.55 -1.58
N HIS A 114 7.27 15.06 -1.55
CA HIS A 114 8.22 15.51 -0.53
C HIS A 114 8.41 17.02 -0.61
N THR A 115 8.33 17.67 0.55
CA THR A 115 8.62 19.10 0.74
C THR A 115 9.67 19.23 1.83
N GLU A 116 10.28 20.40 2.02
CA GLU A 116 11.29 20.58 3.08
C GLU A 116 10.77 20.30 4.50
N ASN A 117 9.43 20.26 4.69
CA ASN A 117 8.77 19.94 5.96
C ASN A 117 8.27 18.48 6.06
N SER A 118 8.43 17.64 5.03
CA SER A 118 7.82 16.30 5.02
C SER A 118 8.48 15.32 5.99
N ASP A 119 9.74 15.54 6.38
CA ASP A 119 10.47 14.60 7.24
C ASP A 119 9.90 14.57 8.68
N GLU A 120 9.42 15.71 9.20
CA GLU A 120 8.74 15.78 10.51
C GLU A 120 7.35 15.14 10.44
N GLU A 121 6.58 15.35 9.36
CA GLU A 121 5.27 14.70 9.17
C GLU A 121 5.36 13.18 9.05
N ILE A 122 6.41 12.67 8.38
CA ILE A 122 6.65 11.22 8.26
C ILE A 122 6.90 10.60 9.65
N ILE A 123 7.60 11.31 10.53
CA ILE A 123 7.88 10.88 11.90
C ILE A 123 6.62 10.93 12.79
N ASP A 124 5.79 11.97 12.66
CA ASP A 124 4.54 12.05 13.43
C ASP A 124 3.52 10.99 12.98
N ASN A 125 3.43 10.71 11.67
CA ASN A 125 2.59 9.64 11.13
C ASN A 125 3.05 8.24 11.60
N LEU A 126 4.37 8.06 11.73
CA LEU A 126 5.04 6.86 12.28
C LEU A 126 4.55 6.53 13.69
N GLU A 127 4.46 7.53 14.58
CA GLU A 127 4.03 7.33 15.96
C GLU A 127 2.54 7.02 16.08
N ASN A 128 1.70 7.71 15.29
CA ASN A 128 0.24 7.51 15.31
C ASN A 128 -0.18 6.13 14.77
N TYR A 129 0.48 5.64 13.72
CA TYR A 129 0.16 4.36 13.10
C TYR A 129 0.50 3.15 14.01
N GLN A 130 1.61 3.22 14.76
CA GLN A 130 1.96 2.18 15.74
C GLN A 130 0.94 2.09 16.89
N ILE A 131 0.44 3.23 17.38
CA ILE A 131 -0.60 3.29 18.43
C ILE A 131 -1.91 2.67 17.94
N TYR A 132 -2.26 2.89 16.67
CA TYR A 132 -3.48 2.39 16.08
C TYR A 132 -3.48 0.84 15.92
N LEU A 133 -2.36 0.26 15.44
CA LEU A 133 -2.19 -1.20 15.32
C LEU A 133 -2.23 -1.92 16.67
N ASP A 134 -1.73 -1.28 17.73
CA ASP A 134 -1.71 -1.87 19.08
C ASP A 134 -3.08 -1.87 19.78
N THR A 135 -4.11 -1.22 19.21
CA THR A 135 -5.38 -0.94 19.91
C THR A 135 -6.66 -1.46 19.24
N HIS A 136 -6.60 -2.08 18.06
CA HIS A 136 -7.81 -2.53 17.34
C HIS A 136 -7.79 -4.03 17.01
N GLU A 137 -8.82 -4.76 17.44
CA GLU A 137 -9.18 -6.10 16.92
C GLU A 137 -9.76 -5.93 15.50
N ILE A 138 -9.29 -6.75 14.56
CA ILE A 138 -9.63 -6.64 13.15
C ILE A 138 -10.76 -7.64 12.87
N ASP A 139 -11.96 -7.11 12.61
CA ASP A 139 -13.17 -7.85 12.24
C ASP A 139 -13.76 -7.20 10.97
N GLY A 140 -13.40 -7.66 9.77
CA GLY A 140 -13.83 -7.03 8.51
C GLY A 140 -13.65 -7.86 7.22
N ILE A 141 -13.67 -7.13 6.09
CA ILE A 141 -13.60 -7.59 4.67
C ILE A 141 -12.38 -8.50 4.37
N GLU A 142 -11.42 -8.55 5.26
CA GLU A 142 -10.22 -9.36 5.14
C GLU A 142 -10.52 -10.87 5.05
N GLY A 143 -11.65 -11.30 5.64
CA GLY A 143 -12.19 -12.66 5.45
C GLY A 143 -12.56 -12.97 3.99
N GLU A 144 -13.14 -12.00 3.26
CA GLU A 144 -13.54 -12.18 1.85
C GLU A 144 -12.32 -12.16 0.90
N ILE A 145 -11.26 -11.42 1.25
CA ILE A 145 -10.00 -11.41 0.50
C ILE A 145 -9.25 -12.74 0.67
N LEU A 146 -9.21 -13.29 1.89
CA LEU A 146 -8.69 -14.62 2.19
C LEU A 146 -9.43 -15.73 1.42
N GLU A 147 -10.74 -15.57 1.23
CA GLU A 147 -11.58 -16.50 0.46
C GLU A 147 -11.26 -16.42 -1.04
N LYS A 148 -11.21 -15.22 -1.63
CA LYS A 148 -10.82 -15.03 -3.04
C LYS A 148 -9.40 -15.49 -3.35
N LEU A 149 -8.46 -15.32 -2.41
CA LEU A 149 -7.10 -15.84 -2.55
C LEU A 149 -7.12 -17.37 -2.58
N LYS A 150 -7.89 -18.03 -1.70
CA LYS A 150 -8.05 -19.50 -1.70
C LYS A 150 -8.68 -20.02 -3.00
N GLU A 151 -9.76 -19.40 -3.49
CA GLU A 151 -10.44 -19.78 -4.74
C GLU A 151 -9.50 -19.73 -5.96
N LYS A 152 -8.66 -18.70 -6.05
CA LYS A 152 -7.67 -18.53 -7.14
C LYS A 152 -6.59 -19.63 -7.16
N PHE A 153 -6.41 -20.36 -6.06
CA PHE A 153 -5.45 -21.48 -5.95
C PHE A 153 -6.09 -22.87 -6.07
N GLU A 154 -7.41 -23.00 -5.89
CA GLU A 154 -8.12 -24.25 -6.16
C GLU A 154 -8.33 -24.47 -7.68
N GLU A 155 -8.56 -23.41 -8.47
CA GLU A 155 -8.67 -23.51 -9.94
C GLU A 155 -7.37 -23.91 -10.67
N LYS A 156 -6.21 -23.89 -9.98
CA LYS A 156 -4.93 -24.33 -10.55
C LYS A 156 -4.61 -25.81 -10.33
N ASN A 157 -5.46 -26.54 -9.61
CA ASN A 157 -5.24 -27.95 -9.26
C ASN A 157 -6.23 -28.95 -9.92
N ASP A 158 -7.05 -28.51 -10.88
CA ASP A 158 -7.80 -29.36 -11.83
C ASP A 158 -7.20 -29.28 -13.25
#